data_AF-A0A3D3V982-F1
#
_entry.id   AF-A0A3D3V982-F1
#
_cell.length_a   1.000
_cell.length_b   1.000
_cell.length_c   1.000
_cell.angle_alpha   90.00
_cell.angle_beta   90.00
_cell.angle_gamma   90.00
#
_symmetry.space_group_name_H-M   'P 1'
#
loop_
_entity.id
_entity.type
_entity.pdbx_description
1 polymer ?
#
loop_
_entity_poly.entity_id
_entity_poly.type
_entity_poly.pdbx_seq_one_letter_code
_entity_poly.pdbx_strand_id
1 'polypeptide(L)'
;MSTIKQKNAEFRGRIYDSVVDTIGATPLVRIPRFAKFEGCKAELVAKLEFFNPLASVKDRIGNAMISAAEAEGTVGPGSVIVEPTSGNTGIALAFVCAARGYHCILVMPDSMSQERRKMLSLLGAELILTPAADRMPGAIARAQEIVDTTNNAIMLQQFQNPANPEVHRNTTAEEIWTDTNGDIDVFVAGVGTGGTITGTAEVLKARKAALHVVAAEPEDSAVLSGGPAGPHMIQGIGAGFVPDTLNVDILDEVLSIANETSFV
;
A
#
# COMPACT_ATOMS: atom_id res chain seq x y z
N MET A 1 -26.81 5.91 -35.21
CA MET A 1 -26.59 6.72 -34.00
C MET A 1 -27.15 5.95 -32.83
N SER A 2 -26.29 5.27 -32.07
CA SER A 2 -26.68 4.54 -30.87
C SER A 2 -26.78 5.54 -29.73
N THR A 3 -27.99 5.83 -29.29
CA THR A 3 -28.26 6.67 -28.13
C THR A 3 -27.73 5.94 -26.90
N ILE A 4 -26.56 6.35 -26.39
CA ILE A 4 -26.06 5.88 -25.10
C ILE A 4 -27.10 6.33 -24.07
N LYS A 5 -27.96 5.41 -23.63
CA LYS A 5 -28.77 5.63 -22.44
C LYS A 5 -27.79 5.92 -21.32
N GLN A 6 -27.79 7.14 -20.80
CA GLN A 6 -27.12 7.48 -19.55
C GLN A 6 -27.58 6.44 -18.52
N LYS A 7 -26.67 5.56 -18.10
CA LYS A 7 -26.92 4.73 -16.92
C LYS A 7 -27.24 5.69 -15.78
N ASN A 8 -28.30 5.43 -15.02
CA ASN A 8 -28.51 6.12 -13.77
C ASN A 8 -27.24 5.94 -12.94
N ALA A 9 -26.56 7.05 -12.65
CA ALA A 9 -25.35 7.00 -11.85
C ALA A 9 -25.74 6.60 -10.41
N GLU A 10 -25.05 5.61 -9.87
CA GLU A 10 -25.10 5.31 -8.45
C GLU A 10 -24.21 6.32 -7.73
N PHE A 11 -24.76 7.01 -6.73
CA PHE A 11 -24.06 8.02 -5.95
C PHE A 11 -23.86 7.52 -4.52
N ARG A 12 -22.82 8.01 -3.83
CA ARG A 12 -22.47 7.56 -2.46
C ARG A 12 -23.57 7.80 -1.41
N GLY A 13 -24.54 8.68 -1.69
CA GLY A 13 -25.73 8.88 -0.84
C GLY A 13 -25.47 9.44 0.56
N ARG A 14 -24.25 9.91 0.84
CA ARG A 14 -23.84 10.48 2.14
C ARG A 14 -22.84 11.63 1.96
N ILE A 15 -22.79 12.51 2.96
CA ILE A 15 -21.72 13.49 3.15
C ILE A 15 -20.71 12.87 4.11
N TYR A 16 -19.42 13.03 3.83
CA TYR A 16 -18.33 12.52 4.65
C TYR A 16 -17.81 13.64 5.57
N ASP A 17 -17.45 13.29 6.80
CA ASP A 17 -16.92 14.25 7.78
C ASP A 17 -15.42 14.50 7.56
N SER A 18 -14.72 13.51 7.00
CA SER A 18 -13.33 13.62 6.57
C SER A 18 -13.11 12.99 5.20
N VAL A 19 -12.14 13.52 4.47
CA VAL A 19 -11.62 12.89 3.25
C VAL A 19 -10.98 11.51 3.54
N VAL A 20 -10.50 11.28 4.77
CA VAL A 20 -10.04 9.96 5.23
C VAL A 20 -11.17 8.90 5.17
N ASP A 21 -12.41 9.31 5.38
CA ASP A 21 -13.57 8.41 5.35
C ASP A 21 -13.93 7.95 3.92
N THR A 22 -13.28 8.55 2.91
CA THR A 22 -13.46 8.20 1.49
C THR A 22 -12.43 7.17 0.99
N ILE A 23 -11.54 6.69 1.86
CA ILE A 23 -10.58 5.61 1.56
C ILE A 23 -11.32 4.29 1.31
N GLY A 24 -10.85 3.53 0.32
CA GLY A 24 -11.41 2.23 -0.03
C GLY A 24 -12.62 2.30 -0.97
N ALA A 25 -13.32 1.18 -1.10
CA ALA A 25 -14.39 0.99 -2.09
C ALA A 25 -13.96 1.44 -3.50
N THR A 26 -12.75 1.04 -3.89
CA THR A 26 -12.14 1.33 -5.19
C THR A 26 -12.72 0.41 -6.26
N PRO A 27 -12.81 0.81 -7.54
CA PRO A 27 -13.47 0.00 -8.54
C PRO A 27 -12.61 -1.18 -9.03
N LEU A 28 -13.26 -2.28 -9.41
CA LEU A 28 -12.71 -3.27 -10.35
C LEU A 28 -13.07 -2.87 -11.79
N VAL A 29 -12.08 -2.87 -12.67
CA VAL A 29 -12.27 -2.51 -14.09
C VAL A 29 -11.69 -3.59 -14.99
N ARG A 30 -12.53 -4.12 -15.90
CA ARG A 30 -12.11 -5.06 -16.95
C ARG A 30 -11.16 -4.39 -17.94
N ILE A 31 -10.13 -5.11 -18.37
CA ILE A 31 -9.13 -4.64 -19.35
C ILE A 31 -9.15 -5.49 -20.63
N PRO A 32 -10.28 -5.53 -21.38
CA PRO A 32 -10.47 -6.50 -22.46
C PRO A 32 -9.57 -6.24 -23.68
N ARG A 33 -9.17 -4.98 -23.92
CA ARG A 33 -8.29 -4.64 -25.05
C ARG A 33 -6.88 -5.16 -24.84
N PHE A 34 -6.33 -4.98 -23.64
CA PHE A 34 -5.01 -5.48 -23.28
C PHE A 34 -4.99 -7.02 -23.25
N ALA A 35 -5.99 -7.64 -22.60
CA ALA A 35 -6.13 -9.09 -22.59
C ALA A 35 -6.15 -9.67 -24.02
N LYS A 36 -6.91 -9.06 -24.95
CA LYS A 36 -6.93 -9.48 -26.35
C LYS A 36 -5.59 -9.26 -27.06
N PHE A 37 -4.92 -8.13 -26.81
CA PHE A 37 -3.63 -7.80 -27.43
C PHE A 37 -2.56 -8.84 -27.06
N GLU A 38 -2.51 -9.24 -25.79
CA GLU A 38 -1.60 -10.27 -25.28
C GLU A 38 -2.05 -11.72 -25.58
N GLY A 39 -3.15 -11.91 -26.30
CA GLY A 39 -3.73 -13.25 -26.55
C GLY A 39 -4.19 -13.96 -25.27
N CYS A 40 -4.40 -13.23 -24.18
CA CYS A 40 -4.87 -13.75 -22.91
C CYS A 40 -6.32 -14.25 -23.06
N LYS A 41 -6.53 -15.53 -22.72
CA LYS A 41 -7.85 -16.18 -22.76
C LYS A 41 -8.65 -15.96 -21.48
N ALA A 42 -8.00 -15.54 -20.40
CA ALA A 42 -8.65 -15.26 -19.12
C ALA A 42 -9.30 -13.87 -19.13
N GLU A 43 -10.26 -13.69 -18.23
CA GLU A 43 -10.80 -12.36 -17.95
C GLU A 43 -9.82 -11.59 -17.06
N LEU A 44 -9.31 -10.46 -17.56
CA LEU A 44 -8.43 -9.58 -16.78
C LEU A 44 -9.22 -8.40 -16.21
N VAL A 45 -9.15 -8.26 -14.88
CA VAL A 45 -9.71 -7.13 -14.12
C VAL A 45 -8.61 -6.51 -13.25
N ALA A 46 -8.66 -5.19 -13.08
CA ALA A 46 -7.75 -4.47 -12.20
C ALA A 46 -8.50 -3.76 -11.07
N LYS A 47 -7.99 -3.90 -9.85
CA LYS A 47 -8.43 -3.15 -8.66
C LYS A 47 -7.70 -1.81 -8.63
N LEU A 48 -8.43 -0.73 -8.87
CA LEU A 48 -7.83 0.57 -9.15
C LEU A 48 -7.57 1.36 -7.85
N GLU A 49 -6.55 0.96 -7.10
CA GLU A 49 -6.18 1.60 -5.83
C GLU A 49 -5.72 3.06 -5.96
N PHE A 50 -5.49 3.55 -7.18
CA PHE A 50 -5.28 4.97 -7.45
C PHE A 50 -6.55 5.82 -7.37
N PHE A 51 -7.72 5.22 -7.12
CA PHE A 51 -8.96 5.94 -6.78
C PHE A 51 -9.07 6.31 -5.29
N ASN A 52 -8.13 5.87 -4.44
CA ASN A 52 -8.04 6.40 -3.08
C ASN A 52 -7.69 7.91 -3.10
N PRO A 53 -7.98 8.67 -2.03
CA PRO A 53 -7.85 10.13 -2.02
C PRO A 53 -6.50 10.69 -2.43
N LEU A 54 -5.41 10.01 -2.04
CA LEU A 54 -4.02 10.36 -2.36
C LEU A 54 -3.44 9.41 -3.41
N ALA A 55 -4.32 8.79 -4.19
CA ALA A 55 -4.04 8.01 -5.38
C ALA A 55 -3.14 6.77 -5.16
N SER A 56 -3.21 6.15 -3.99
CA SER A 56 -2.46 4.91 -3.74
C SER A 56 -3.14 3.95 -2.78
N VAL A 57 -2.76 2.67 -2.86
CA VAL A 57 -3.16 1.63 -1.89
C VAL A 57 -2.73 1.95 -0.44
N LYS A 58 -1.72 2.81 -0.28
CA LYS A 58 -1.14 3.09 1.04
C LYS A 58 -2.05 3.95 1.91
N ASP A 59 -3.03 4.64 1.33
CA ASP A 59 -4.05 5.38 2.07
C ASP A 59 -4.77 4.46 3.06
N ARG A 60 -5.06 3.22 2.66
CA ARG A 60 -5.67 2.19 3.51
C ARG A 60 -4.84 1.95 4.77
N ILE A 61 -3.54 1.68 4.60
CA ILE A 61 -2.67 1.28 5.71
C ILE A 61 -2.29 2.49 6.57
N GLY A 62 -2.13 3.68 5.97
CA GLY A 62 -1.86 4.90 6.72
C GLY A 62 -2.99 5.22 7.70
N ASN A 63 -4.24 5.08 7.24
CA ASN A 63 -5.42 5.21 8.10
C ASN A 63 -5.52 4.07 9.13
N ALA A 64 -5.32 2.83 8.69
CA ALA A 64 -5.50 1.66 9.55
C ALA A 64 -4.48 1.58 10.69
N MET A 65 -3.20 1.85 10.43
CA MET A 65 -2.16 1.81 11.47
C MET A 65 -2.40 2.90 12.53
N ILE A 66 -2.80 4.11 12.14
CA ILE A 66 -3.14 5.18 13.10
C ILE A 66 -4.40 4.80 13.88
N SER A 67 -5.44 4.31 13.21
CA SER A 67 -6.69 3.92 13.88
C SER A 67 -6.50 2.76 14.87
N ALA A 68 -5.64 1.79 14.54
CA ALA A 68 -5.28 0.71 15.44
C ALA A 68 -4.53 1.23 16.67
N ALA A 69 -3.55 2.12 16.47
CA ALA A 69 -2.80 2.73 17.56
C ALA A 69 -3.68 3.61 18.47
N GLU A 70 -4.69 4.31 17.91
CA GLU A 70 -5.71 5.01 18.69
C GLU A 70 -6.57 4.05 19.52
N ALA A 71 -7.02 2.94 18.93
CA ALA A 71 -7.83 1.94 19.61
C ALA A 71 -7.06 1.24 20.76
N GLU A 72 -5.75 1.09 20.61
CA GLU A 72 -4.84 0.58 21.64
C GLU A 72 -4.48 1.64 22.71
N GLY A 73 -4.82 2.91 22.47
CA GLY A 73 -4.48 4.03 23.35
C GLY A 73 -3.00 4.46 23.29
N THR A 74 -2.24 3.98 22.30
CA THR A 74 -0.83 4.35 22.09
C THR A 74 -0.69 5.64 21.27
N VAL A 75 -1.72 6.01 20.50
CA VAL A 75 -1.86 7.30 19.83
C VAL A 75 -3.05 8.06 20.41
N GLY A 76 -2.84 9.35 20.69
CA GLY A 76 -3.85 10.24 21.25
C GLY A 76 -3.48 11.72 21.06
N PRO A 77 -4.24 12.65 21.66
CA PRO A 77 -3.97 14.08 21.53
C PRO A 77 -2.51 14.44 21.88
N GLY A 78 -1.82 15.09 20.95
CA GLY A 78 -0.41 15.47 21.12
C GLY A 78 0.61 14.39 20.78
N SER A 79 0.19 13.22 20.27
CA SER A 79 1.10 12.22 19.72
C SER A 79 1.86 12.73 18.49
N VAL A 80 3.08 12.24 18.34
CA VAL A 80 3.95 12.48 17.19
C VAL A 80 4.12 11.17 16.42
N ILE A 81 3.66 11.13 15.19
CA ILE A 81 3.81 9.98 14.31
C ILE A 81 5.15 10.10 13.58
N VAL A 82 6.01 9.10 13.71
CA VAL A 82 7.32 9.03 13.06
C VAL A 82 7.33 7.84 12.12
N GLU A 83 7.78 7.99 10.87
CA GLU A 83 7.97 6.84 9.98
C GLU A 83 9.17 7.05 9.04
N PRO A 84 10.08 6.07 8.92
CA PRO A 84 11.16 6.11 7.93
C PRO A 84 10.61 5.72 6.55
N THR A 85 10.13 6.70 5.79
CA THR A 85 9.58 6.46 4.45
C THR A 85 9.58 7.71 3.58
N SER A 86 9.82 7.53 2.29
CA SER A 86 9.66 8.55 1.24
C SER A 86 8.61 8.20 0.19
N GLY A 87 8.00 7.01 0.30
CA GLY A 87 7.07 6.48 -0.67
C GLY A 87 5.62 6.88 -0.41
N ASN A 88 4.70 6.11 -0.98
CA ASN A 88 3.26 6.34 -0.84
C ASN A 88 2.77 6.24 0.61
N THR A 89 3.45 5.45 1.47
CA THR A 89 3.10 5.39 2.90
C THR A 89 3.34 6.73 3.60
N GLY A 90 4.42 7.45 3.26
CA GLY A 90 4.66 8.79 3.81
C GLY A 90 3.57 9.78 3.41
N ILE A 91 3.12 9.73 2.15
CA ILE A 91 2.02 10.57 1.66
C ILE A 91 0.73 10.26 2.42
N ALA A 92 0.38 8.98 2.54
CA ALA A 92 -0.81 8.54 3.27
C ALA A 92 -0.77 8.97 4.74
N LEU A 93 0.35 8.78 5.43
CA LEU A 93 0.51 9.16 6.84
C LEU A 93 0.44 10.67 7.04
N ALA A 94 1.12 11.46 6.20
CA ALA A 94 1.08 12.91 6.28
C ALA A 94 -0.36 13.44 6.15
N PHE A 95 -1.10 12.93 5.17
CA PHE A 95 -2.49 13.28 4.94
C PHE A 95 -3.42 12.88 6.11
N VAL A 96 -3.30 11.65 6.62
CA VAL A 96 -4.14 11.18 7.74
C VAL A 96 -3.81 11.96 9.02
N CYS A 97 -2.53 12.22 9.29
CA CYS A 97 -2.11 13.04 10.42
C CYS A 97 -2.66 14.47 10.32
N ALA A 98 -2.60 15.08 9.13
CA ALA A 98 -3.17 16.41 8.89
C ALA A 98 -4.69 16.44 9.14
N ALA A 99 -5.41 15.41 8.70
CA ALA A 99 -6.86 15.31 8.91
C ALA A 99 -7.24 15.05 10.38
N ARG A 100 -6.39 14.39 11.15
CA ARG A 100 -6.64 14.01 12.56
C ARG A 100 -5.95 14.92 13.60
N GLY A 101 -5.11 15.85 13.15
CA GLY A 101 -4.39 16.79 14.02
C GLY A 101 -3.17 16.19 14.73
N TYR A 102 -2.53 15.17 14.16
CA TYR A 102 -1.27 14.62 14.66
C TYR A 102 -0.07 15.31 14.05
N HIS A 103 1.00 15.45 14.83
CA HIS A 103 2.29 15.85 14.28
C HIS A 103 2.90 14.68 13.53
N CYS A 104 3.33 14.88 12.28
CA CYS A 104 3.91 13.82 11.45
C CYS A 104 5.35 14.16 11.08
N ILE A 105 6.28 13.30 11.46
CA ILE A 105 7.70 13.38 11.11
C ILE A 105 8.04 12.23 10.16
N LEU A 106 8.48 12.57 8.95
CA LEU A 106 8.93 11.60 7.96
C LEU A 106 10.44 11.68 7.80
N VAL A 107 11.10 10.53 8.00
CA VAL A 107 12.57 10.43 7.89
C VAL A 107 12.92 9.78 6.56
N MET A 108 13.79 10.42 5.78
CA MET A 108 14.16 9.91 4.45
C MET A 108 15.55 10.35 4.00
N PRO A 109 16.20 9.62 3.06
CA PRO A 109 17.43 10.07 2.44
C PRO A 109 17.26 11.37 1.65
N ASP A 110 18.30 12.23 1.64
CA ASP A 110 18.31 13.51 0.91
C ASP A 110 18.34 13.38 -0.62
N SER A 111 18.58 12.18 -1.15
CA SER A 111 18.47 11.82 -2.57
C SER A 111 17.03 11.82 -3.09
N MET A 112 16.02 11.92 -2.21
CA MET A 112 14.63 12.00 -2.62
C MET A 112 14.30 13.31 -3.35
N SER A 113 13.43 13.22 -4.35
CA SER A 113 13.11 14.35 -5.24
C SER A 113 12.55 15.55 -4.48
N GLN A 114 12.82 16.75 -4.98
CA GLN A 114 12.32 17.98 -4.35
C GLN A 114 10.80 18.08 -4.44
N GLU A 115 10.21 17.60 -5.53
CA GLU A 115 8.77 17.56 -5.75
C GLU A 115 8.08 16.75 -4.67
N ARG A 116 8.65 15.59 -4.32
CA ARG A 116 8.08 14.70 -3.30
C ARG A 116 8.21 15.28 -1.90
N ARG A 117 9.36 15.88 -1.57
CA ARG A 117 9.54 16.63 -0.32
C ARG A 117 8.54 17.78 -0.20
N LYS A 118 8.39 18.58 -1.26
CA LYS A 118 7.45 19.70 -1.28
C LYS A 118 6.00 19.24 -1.07
N MET A 119 5.59 18.15 -1.71
CA MET A 119 4.26 17.56 -1.52
C MET A 119 4.00 17.19 -0.06
N LEU A 120 4.95 16.49 0.59
CA LEU A 120 4.80 16.06 1.99
C LEU A 120 4.77 17.25 2.96
N SER A 121 5.60 18.27 2.74
CA SER A 121 5.56 19.49 3.56
C SER A 121 4.25 20.28 3.36
N LEU A 122 3.67 20.29 2.16
CA LEU A 122 2.35 20.90 1.92
C LEU A 122 1.21 20.16 2.62
N LEU A 123 1.38 18.86 2.88
CA LEU A 123 0.48 18.08 3.73
C LEU A 123 0.76 18.28 5.23
N GLY A 124 1.71 19.15 5.60
CA GLY A 124 2.01 19.46 6.99
C GLY A 124 2.98 18.50 7.69
N ALA A 125 3.62 17.59 6.96
CA ALA A 125 4.66 16.73 7.53
C ALA A 125 5.99 17.47 7.71
N GLU A 126 6.61 17.30 8.88
CA GLU A 126 8.00 17.64 9.12
C GLU A 126 8.89 16.59 8.43
N LEU A 127 9.91 17.05 7.71
CA LEU A 127 10.83 16.17 7.00
C LEU A 127 12.21 16.23 7.64
N ILE A 128 12.71 15.07 8.06
CA ILE A 128 14.08 14.92 8.54
C ILE A 128 14.87 14.14 7.50
N LEU A 129 15.91 14.79 6.96
CA LEU A 129 16.75 14.22 5.91
C LEU A 129 17.97 13.52 6.52
N THR A 130 18.29 12.35 6.00
CA THR A 130 19.53 11.62 6.30
C THR A 130 20.46 11.59 5.08
N PRO A 131 21.77 11.35 5.27
CA PRO A 131 22.69 11.24 4.14
C PRO A 131 22.28 10.15 3.14
N ALA A 132 22.29 10.43 1.84
CA ALA A 132 21.99 9.44 0.79
C ALA A 132 22.84 8.16 0.88
N ALA A 133 24.09 8.28 1.35
CA ALA A 133 25.01 7.16 1.49
C ALA A 133 24.49 6.08 2.45
N ASP A 134 23.73 6.47 3.47
CA ASP A 134 23.23 5.56 4.51
C ASP A 134 21.92 4.87 4.10
N ARG A 135 21.31 5.30 2.99
CA ARG A 135 20.08 4.75 2.41
C ARG A 135 18.96 4.60 3.47
N MET A 136 18.07 3.62 3.28
CA MET A 136 16.99 3.35 4.23
C MET A 136 17.46 2.92 5.63
N PRO A 137 18.53 2.13 5.82
CA PRO A 137 19.04 1.81 7.15
C PRO A 137 19.37 3.06 7.99
N GLY A 138 19.98 4.08 7.39
CA GLY A 138 20.23 5.37 8.06
C GLY A 138 18.95 6.09 8.44
N ALA A 139 17.95 6.10 7.56
CA ALA A 139 16.64 6.69 7.87
C ALA A 139 15.92 5.96 9.00
N ILE A 140 16.01 4.63 9.06
CA ILE A 140 15.43 3.80 10.13
C ILE A 140 16.12 4.10 11.47
N ALA A 141 17.45 4.11 11.51
CA ALA A 141 18.20 4.43 12.71
C ALA A 141 17.85 5.83 13.23
N ARG A 142 17.78 6.81 12.33
CA ARG A 142 17.41 8.18 12.69
C ARG A 142 15.95 8.30 13.18
N ALA A 143 15.01 7.58 12.56
CA ALA A 143 13.62 7.53 13.02
C ALA A 143 13.52 6.95 14.43
N GLN A 144 14.29 5.90 14.73
CA GLN A 144 14.34 5.31 16.07
C GLN A 144 14.88 6.31 17.11
N GLU A 145 15.96 7.02 16.80
CA GLU A 145 16.49 8.07 17.69
C GLU A 145 15.46 9.15 18.02
N ILE A 146 14.65 9.56 17.02
CA ILE A 146 13.59 10.56 17.21
C ILE A 146 12.52 10.03 18.15
N VAL A 147 12.09 8.77 17.96
CA VAL A 147 11.12 8.11 18.85
C VAL A 147 11.65 8.04 20.27
N ASP A 148 12.91 7.66 20.45
CA ASP A 148 13.52 7.49 21.78
C ASP A 148 13.71 8.82 22.53
N THR A 149 13.77 9.95 21.81
CA THR A 149 14.06 11.28 22.37
C THR A 149 12.88 12.25 22.36
N THR A 150 11.76 11.88 21.74
CA THR A 150 10.57 12.74 21.61
C THR A 150 9.42 12.19 22.43
N ASN A 151 8.89 12.99 23.36
CA ASN A 151 7.73 12.60 24.15
C ASN A 151 6.53 12.31 23.25
N ASN A 152 5.80 11.24 23.54
CA ASN A 152 4.63 10.76 22.79
C ASN A 152 4.90 10.47 21.30
N ALA A 153 6.16 10.25 20.91
CA ALA A 153 6.48 9.81 19.58
C ALA A 153 6.27 8.30 19.43
N ILE A 154 5.71 7.90 18.29
CA ILE A 154 5.50 6.50 17.96
C ILE A 154 5.89 6.24 16.51
N MET A 155 6.48 5.06 16.27
CA MET A 155 6.74 4.57 14.93
C MET A 155 5.75 3.48 14.56
N LEU A 156 5.12 3.63 13.40
CA LEU A 156 4.04 2.73 12.99
C LEU A 156 4.55 1.44 12.39
N GLN A 157 5.75 1.42 11.80
CA GLN A 157 6.47 0.22 11.38
C GLN A 157 5.71 -0.60 10.32
N GLN A 158 5.47 -0.02 9.15
CA GLN A 158 4.61 -0.62 8.10
C GLN A 158 4.97 -2.06 7.68
N PHE A 159 6.20 -2.52 7.87
CA PHE A 159 6.65 -3.86 7.52
C PHE A 159 6.31 -4.93 8.58
N GLN A 160 5.99 -4.51 9.81
CA GLN A 160 5.74 -5.37 10.97
C GLN A 160 4.34 -5.19 11.55
N ASN A 161 3.71 -4.04 11.30
CA ASN A 161 2.43 -3.69 11.93
C ASN A 161 1.28 -4.59 11.42
N PRO A 162 0.60 -5.34 12.30
CA PRO A 162 -0.48 -6.25 11.91
C PRO A 162 -1.70 -5.50 11.33
N ALA A 163 -1.87 -4.21 11.63
CA ALA A 163 -2.94 -3.39 11.04
C ALA A 163 -2.79 -3.24 9.51
N ASN A 164 -1.58 -3.44 8.97
CA ASN A 164 -1.32 -3.40 7.53
C ASN A 164 -2.03 -4.55 6.77
N PRO A 165 -1.75 -5.84 7.03
CA PRO A 165 -2.54 -6.91 6.41
C PRO A 165 -4.00 -6.90 6.87
N GLU A 166 -4.29 -6.51 8.11
CA GLU A 166 -5.65 -6.54 8.66
C GLU A 166 -6.63 -5.63 7.90
N VAL A 167 -6.22 -4.42 7.49
CA VAL A 167 -7.11 -3.57 6.68
C VAL A 167 -7.42 -4.20 5.33
N HIS A 168 -6.49 -4.95 4.75
CA HIS A 168 -6.70 -5.65 3.49
C HIS A 168 -7.64 -6.85 3.64
N ARG A 169 -7.60 -7.57 4.78
CA ARG A 169 -8.59 -8.60 5.12
C ARG A 169 -9.99 -8.01 5.17
N ASN A 170 -10.14 -6.92 5.92
CA ASN A 170 -11.45 -6.34 6.24
C ASN A 170 -12.04 -5.47 5.14
N THR A 171 -11.24 -5.04 4.17
CA THR A 171 -11.72 -4.14 3.10
C THR A 171 -11.37 -4.66 1.72
N THR A 172 -10.08 -4.70 1.34
CA THR A 172 -9.67 -5.04 -0.03
C THR A 172 -10.17 -6.41 -0.47
N ALA A 173 -10.09 -7.42 0.40
CA ALA A 173 -10.59 -8.75 0.13
C ALA A 173 -12.12 -8.78 -0.02
N GLU A 174 -12.84 -8.10 0.88
CA GLU A 174 -14.30 -8.03 0.85
C GLU A 174 -14.82 -7.31 -0.40
N GLU A 175 -14.17 -6.22 -0.78
CA GLU A 175 -14.49 -5.49 -2.00
C GLU A 175 -14.28 -6.37 -3.22
N ILE A 176 -13.12 -7.05 -3.34
CA ILE A 176 -12.84 -7.96 -4.46
C ILE A 176 -13.86 -9.11 -4.49
N TRP A 177 -14.13 -9.74 -3.35
CA TRP A 177 -15.09 -10.85 -3.27
C TRP A 177 -16.50 -10.42 -3.70
N THR A 178 -16.95 -9.27 -3.21
CA THR A 178 -18.27 -8.71 -3.52
C THR A 178 -18.36 -8.33 -5.00
N ASP A 179 -17.38 -7.57 -5.50
CA ASP A 179 -17.40 -7.05 -6.87
C ASP A 179 -17.27 -8.15 -7.93
N THR A 180 -16.67 -9.29 -7.57
CA THR A 180 -16.57 -10.48 -8.44
C THR A 180 -17.70 -11.48 -8.21
N ASN A 181 -18.61 -11.25 -7.26
CA ASN A 181 -19.58 -12.24 -6.80
C ASN A 181 -18.95 -13.61 -6.46
N GLY A 182 -17.71 -13.62 -5.97
CA GLY A 182 -16.94 -14.83 -5.67
C GLY A 182 -16.30 -15.54 -6.88
N ASP A 183 -16.46 -15.01 -8.10
CA ASP A 183 -15.92 -15.61 -9.35
C ASP A 183 -14.44 -15.26 -9.62
N ILE A 184 -13.67 -14.85 -8.60
CA ILE A 184 -12.22 -14.68 -8.75
C ILE A 184 -11.49 -16.03 -8.72
N ASP A 185 -10.69 -16.34 -9.72
CA ASP A 185 -9.90 -17.59 -9.81
C ASP A 185 -8.41 -17.38 -9.49
N VAL A 186 -7.86 -16.22 -9.82
CA VAL A 186 -6.46 -15.87 -9.63
C VAL A 186 -6.35 -14.47 -9.04
N PHE A 187 -5.52 -14.31 -8.01
CA PHE A 187 -5.17 -13.02 -7.44
C PHE A 187 -3.69 -12.75 -7.60
N VAL A 188 -3.34 -11.64 -8.28
CA VAL A 188 -1.95 -11.25 -8.55
C VAL A 188 -1.67 -9.92 -7.87
N ALA A 189 -0.59 -9.84 -7.09
CA ALA A 189 -0.19 -8.59 -6.44
C ALA A 189 1.34 -8.47 -6.31
N GLY A 190 1.85 -7.27 -6.60
CA GLY A 190 3.24 -6.92 -6.33
C GLY A 190 3.52 -6.79 -4.85
N VAL A 191 4.67 -7.29 -4.39
CA VAL A 191 4.99 -7.38 -2.96
C VAL A 191 5.95 -6.27 -2.53
N GLY A 192 5.41 -5.30 -1.80
CA GLY A 192 6.20 -4.30 -1.05
C GLY A 192 6.33 -4.69 0.42
N THR A 193 5.38 -4.26 1.25
CA THR A 193 5.27 -4.73 2.64
C THR A 193 4.65 -6.13 2.74
N GLY A 194 3.98 -6.63 1.70
CA GLY A 194 3.23 -7.89 1.76
C GLY A 194 1.82 -7.78 2.31
N GLY A 195 1.46 -6.67 2.98
CA GLY A 195 0.13 -6.53 3.60
C GLY A 195 -1.05 -6.72 2.64
N THR A 196 -0.98 -6.16 1.42
CA THR A 196 -2.05 -6.32 0.42
C THR A 196 -2.25 -7.79 0.04
N ILE A 197 -1.17 -8.51 -0.29
CA ILE A 197 -1.27 -9.90 -0.71
C ILE A 197 -1.67 -10.81 0.44
N THR A 198 -1.06 -10.65 1.62
CA THR A 198 -1.39 -11.41 2.83
C THR A 198 -2.87 -11.28 3.19
N GLY A 199 -3.33 -10.05 3.45
CA GLY A 199 -4.68 -9.84 3.97
C GLY A 199 -5.75 -10.22 2.95
N THR A 200 -5.51 -9.92 1.67
CA THR A 200 -6.47 -10.27 0.61
C THR A 200 -6.54 -11.78 0.39
N ALA A 201 -5.39 -12.43 0.23
CA ALA A 201 -5.33 -13.86 -0.08
C ALA A 201 -5.86 -14.74 1.05
N GLU A 202 -5.56 -14.43 2.32
CA GLU A 202 -6.03 -15.23 3.45
C GLU A 202 -7.57 -15.32 3.48
N VAL A 203 -8.26 -14.19 3.28
CA VAL A 203 -9.72 -14.15 3.25
C VAL A 203 -10.27 -14.84 2.01
N LEU A 204 -9.69 -14.57 0.83
CA LEU A 204 -10.18 -15.15 -0.42
C LEU A 204 -9.96 -16.67 -0.47
N LYS A 205 -8.79 -17.18 -0.03
CA LYS A 205 -8.50 -18.63 0.05
C LYS A 205 -9.43 -19.34 1.04
N ALA A 206 -9.76 -18.70 2.17
CA ALA A 206 -10.72 -19.26 3.13
C ALA A 206 -12.12 -19.45 2.52
N ARG A 207 -12.50 -18.61 1.54
CA ARG A 207 -13.79 -18.69 0.82
C ARG A 207 -13.74 -19.58 -0.41
N LYS A 208 -12.60 -19.60 -1.10
CA LYS A 208 -12.36 -20.38 -2.32
C LYS A 208 -10.97 -21.00 -2.26
N ALA A 209 -10.89 -22.22 -1.73
CA ALA A 209 -9.64 -22.96 -1.57
C ALA A 209 -8.86 -23.19 -2.88
N ALA A 210 -9.56 -23.15 -4.03
CA ALA A 210 -8.96 -23.29 -5.35
C ALA A 210 -8.38 -21.98 -5.94
N LEU A 211 -8.46 -20.86 -5.21
CA LEU A 211 -7.86 -19.60 -5.64
C LEU A 211 -6.34 -19.74 -5.77
N HIS A 212 -5.81 -19.36 -6.93
CA HIS A 212 -4.37 -19.26 -7.16
C HIS A 212 -3.85 -17.86 -6.82
N VAL A 213 -2.79 -17.76 -6.01
CA VAL A 213 -2.25 -16.50 -5.51
C VAL A 213 -0.81 -16.34 -5.99
N VAL A 214 -0.58 -15.25 -6.72
CA VAL A 214 0.69 -14.95 -7.38
C VAL A 214 1.29 -13.67 -6.81
N ALA A 215 2.47 -13.78 -6.20
CA ALA A 215 3.29 -12.64 -5.85
C ALA A 215 4.08 -12.17 -7.07
N ALA A 216 4.21 -10.86 -7.26
CA ALA A 216 5.18 -10.29 -8.20
C ALA A 216 6.30 -9.55 -7.46
N GLU A 217 7.53 -9.78 -7.87
CA GLU A 217 8.73 -9.11 -7.35
C GLU A 217 9.68 -8.67 -8.48
N PRO A 218 10.59 -7.71 -8.24
CA PRO A 218 11.60 -7.35 -9.23
C PRO A 218 12.62 -8.47 -9.45
N GLU A 219 12.97 -8.74 -10.71
CA GLU A 219 14.01 -9.72 -11.05
C GLU A 219 15.37 -9.39 -10.42
N ASP A 220 15.75 -8.10 -10.41
CA ASP A 220 17.00 -7.63 -9.82
C ASP A 220 17.02 -7.68 -8.27
N SER A 221 15.91 -8.04 -7.62
CA SER A 221 15.78 -8.14 -6.16
C SER A 221 14.83 -9.26 -5.77
N ALA A 222 15.05 -10.45 -6.36
CA ALA A 222 14.15 -11.60 -6.30
C ALA A 222 14.26 -12.41 -4.98
N VAL A 223 14.09 -11.72 -3.85
CA VAL A 223 14.28 -12.29 -2.50
C VAL A 223 13.23 -13.34 -2.17
N LEU A 224 11.98 -13.17 -2.61
CA LEU A 224 10.91 -14.15 -2.38
C LEU A 224 11.18 -15.45 -3.15
N SER A 225 11.83 -15.36 -4.30
CA SER A 225 12.30 -16.51 -5.09
C SER A 225 13.61 -17.13 -4.56
N GLY A 226 14.16 -16.63 -3.44
CA GLY A 226 15.42 -17.10 -2.86
C GLY A 226 16.69 -16.51 -3.48
N GLY A 227 16.55 -15.50 -4.34
CA GLY A 227 17.67 -14.73 -4.90
C GLY A 227 18.21 -13.66 -3.95
N PRO A 228 19.30 -12.98 -4.33
CA PRO A 228 19.85 -11.87 -3.54
C PRO A 228 18.99 -10.60 -3.68
N ALA A 229 19.03 -9.75 -2.66
CA ALA A 229 18.53 -8.39 -2.77
C ALA A 229 19.42 -7.55 -3.69
N GLY A 230 18.83 -6.67 -4.50
CA GLY A 230 19.56 -5.81 -5.41
C GLY A 230 18.82 -4.53 -5.77
N PRO A 231 19.50 -3.55 -6.38
CA PRO A 231 18.88 -2.31 -6.83
C PRO A 231 17.97 -2.57 -8.04
N HIS A 232 16.76 -2.00 -8.03
CA HIS A 232 15.79 -2.09 -9.13
C HIS A 232 15.00 -0.79 -9.29
N MET A 233 14.25 -0.66 -10.39
CA MET A 233 13.52 0.57 -10.74
C MET A 233 12.01 0.49 -10.47
N ILE A 234 11.47 -0.70 -10.20
CA ILE A 234 10.04 -0.91 -9.95
C ILE A 234 9.62 -0.38 -8.57
N GLN A 235 9.26 0.90 -8.50
CA GLN A 235 8.96 1.56 -7.23
C GLN A 235 7.72 0.97 -6.52
N GLY A 236 7.85 0.73 -5.22
CA GLY A 236 6.74 0.33 -4.34
C GLY A 236 6.66 -1.17 -4.02
N ILE A 237 7.46 -2.00 -4.70
CA ILE A 237 7.64 -3.44 -4.44
C ILE A 237 9.13 -3.76 -4.23
N GLY A 238 9.47 -5.00 -3.85
CA GLY A 238 10.85 -5.48 -3.79
C GLY A 238 11.71 -4.84 -2.69
N ALA A 239 11.27 -4.91 -1.43
CA ALA A 239 11.97 -4.25 -0.32
C ALA A 239 13.40 -4.76 -0.03
N GLY A 240 13.83 -5.86 -0.67
CA GLY A 240 15.16 -6.47 -0.47
C GLY A 240 15.24 -7.38 0.77
N PHE A 241 14.09 -7.72 1.37
CA PHE A 241 13.94 -8.68 2.46
C PHE A 241 12.49 -9.20 2.45
N VAL A 242 12.22 -10.28 3.19
CA VAL A 242 10.87 -10.81 3.42
C VAL A 242 10.25 -10.06 4.61
N PRO A 243 9.18 -9.26 4.43
CA PRO A 243 8.56 -8.53 5.54
C PRO A 243 7.79 -9.43 6.50
N ASP A 244 7.74 -9.08 7.79
CA ASP A 244 6.96 -9.82 8.80
C ASP A 244 5.45 -9.80 8.53
N THR A 245 4.97 -8.79 7.81
CA THR A 245 3.56 -8.68 7.37
C THR A 245 3.23 -9.54 6.14
N LEU A 246 4.23 -10.21 5.54
CA LEU A 246 4.02 -11.18 4.47
C LEU A 246 3.81 -12.59 5.05
N ASN A 247 2.63 -13.16 4.85
CA ASN A 247 2.43 -14.59 4.97
C ASN A 247 2.93 -15.24 3.67
N VAL A 248 3.97 -16.07 3.74
CA VAL A 248 4.51 -16.75 2.56
C VAL A 248 3.75 -18.03 2.20
N ASP A 249 3.06 -18.64 3.17
CA ASP A 249 2.37 -19.92 3.00
C ASP A 249 1.10 -19.80 2.14
N ILE A 250 0.59 -18.57 1.96
CA ILE A 250 -0.56 -18.30 1.08
C ILE A 250 -0.18 -18.23 -0.40
N LEU A 251 1.10 -18.11 -0.73
CA LEU A 251 1.58 -17.94 -2.10
C LEU A 251 1.64 -19.28 -2.83
N ASP A 252 1.00 -19.37 -3.99
CA ASP A 252 1.11 -20.53 -4.87
C ASP A 252 2.26 -20.35 -5.89
N GLU A 253 2.60 -19.10 -6.20
CA GLU A 253 3.59 -18.75 -7.20
C GLU A 253 4.22 -17.38 -6.89
N VAL A 254 5.50 -17.23 -7.25
CA VAL A 254 6.22 -15.95 -7.25
C VAL A 254 6.77 -15.71 -8.65
N LEU A 255 6.42 -14.57 -9.24
CA LEU A 255 6.89 -14.13 -10.55
C LEU A 255 7.92 -13.00 -10.39
N SER A 256 9.11 -13.21 -10.94
CA SER A 256 10.11 -12.16 -11.11
C SER A 256 9.84 -11.38 -12.39
N ILE A 257 9.80 -10.05 -12.28
CA ILE A 257 9.52 -9.15 -13.40
C ILE A 257 10.71 -8.20 -13.60
N ALA A 258 11.24 -8.18 -14.82
CA ALA A 258 12.31 -7.27 -15.22
C ALA A 258 11.85 -5.80 -15.23
N ASN A 259 12.79 -4.86 -15.07
CA ASN A 259 12.50 -3.44 -15.15
C ASN A 259 11.88 -3.07 -16.51
N GLU A 260 12.45 -3.56 -17.61
CA GLU A 260 11.98 -3.27 -18.97
C GLU A 260 10.53 -3.70 -19.15
N THR A 261 10.16 -4.89 -18.68
CA THR A 261 8.79 -5.40 -18.76
C THR A 261 7.80 -4.55 -17.96
N SER A 262 8.24 -3.93 -16.85
CA SER A 262 7.36 -3.14 -15.98
C SER A 262 6.98 -1.75 -16.54
N PHE A 263 7.74 -1.22 -17.49
CA PHE A 263 7.57 0.14 -18.02
C PHE A 263 6.99 0.20 -19.45
N VAL A 264 6.66 -0.95 -20.05
CA VAL A 264 6.16 -1.08 -21.42
C VAL A 264 4.64 -1.17 -21.46
#